data_AF-A0A4Q0MHH3-F1
#
_entry.id   AF-A0A4Q0MHH3-F1
#
_cell.length_a   1.000
_cell.length_b   1.000
_cell.length_c   1.000
_cell.angle_alpha   90.00
_cell.angle_beta   90.00
_cell.angle_gamma   90.00
#
_symmetry.space_group_name_H-M   'P 1'
#
loop_
_entity.id
_entity.type
_entity.pdbx_description
1 polymer ?
#
loop_
_entity_poly.entity_id
_entity_poly.type
_entity_poly.pdbx_seq_one_letter_code
_entity_poly.pdbx_strand_id
1 'polypeptide(L)' 'MLTSKFGGVTAHSNSPATGLWKENDEKIVKDKIIIYEVMADDLDRMWWAFFKGYMEKLFQQDEIVIRASRIELM' A
#
# COMPACT_ATOMS: atom_id res chain seq x y z
N MET A 1 9.92 -5.46 -9.44
CA MET A 1 8.55 -5.68 -8.91
C MET A 1 8.65 -6.33 -7.53
N LEU A 2 7.60 -6.22 -6.69
CA LEU A 2 7.56 -6.84 -5.35
C LEU A 2 7.81 -8.36 -5.42
N THR A 3 7.15 -9.03 -6.37
CA THR A 3 7.31 -10.47 -6.64
C THR A 3 8.76 -10.88 -6.87
N SER A 4 9.53 -10.08 -7.61
CA SER A 4 10.94 -10.37 -7.90
C SER A 4 11.84 -10.23 -6.66
N LYS A 5 11.49 -9.38 -5.70
CA LYS A 5 12.32 -9.13 -4.51
C LYS A 5 11.98 -10.05 -3.34
N PHE A 6 10.69 -10.34 -3.13
CA PHE A 6 10.22 -11.03 -1.92
C PHE A 6 9.72 -12.46 -2.16
N GLY A 7 9.80 -12.96 -3.39
CA GLY A 7 9.36 -14.33 -3.73
C GLY A 7 7.85 -14.56 -3.72
N GLY A 8 7.06 -13.61 -3.21
CA GLY A 8 5.59 -13.63 -3.21
C GLY A 8 5.00 -12.27 -2.84
N VAL A 9 3.79 -12.00 -3.30
CA VAL A 9 2.98 -10.83 -2.90
C VAL A 9 1.51 -11.23 -2.91
N THR A 10 0.77 -10.79 -1.91
CA THR A 10 -0.70 -10.90 -1.90
C THR A 10 -1.28 -9.50 -2.13
N ALA A 11 -2.20 -9.39 -3.09
CA ALA A 11 -2.84 -8.14 -3.46
C ALA A 11 -4.35 -8.21 -3.19
N HIS A 12 -4.85 -7.25 -2.44
CA HIS A 12 -6.28 -7.05 -2.19
C HIS A 12 -6.77 -5.88 -3.04
N SER A 13 -7.28 -6.17 -4.25
CA SER A 13 -7.76 -5.16 -5.21
C SER A 13 -9.19 -4.66 -4.93
N ASN A 14 -9.93 -5.35 -4.05
CA ASN A 14 -11.31 -5.04 -3.68
C ASN A 14 -11.49 -5.05 -2.16
N SER A 15 -10.53 -4.51 -1.39
CA SER A 15 -10.80 -4.29 0.04
C SER A 15 -11.92 -3.24 0.12
N PRO A 16 -13.12 -3.55 0.65
CA PRO A 16 -14.19 -2.59 0.83
C PRO A 16 -13.84 -1.71 2.05
N ALA A 17 -12.65 -1.11 2.06
CA ALA A 17 -12.32 -0.06 2.99
C ALA A 17 -13.12 1.17 2.54
N THR A 18 -14.36 1.27 3.02
CA THR A 18 -15.18 2.46 2.81
C THR A 18 -14.57 3.56 3.66
N GLY A 19 -13.66 4.35 3.07
CA GLY A 19 -13.18 5.57 3.68
C GLY A 19 -14.28 6.63 3.61
N LEU A 20 -14.94 6.90 4.73
CA LEU A 20 -15.89 8.03 4.81
C LEU A 20 -15.09 9.30 5.08
N TRP A 21 -14.67 10.01 4.04
CA TRP A 21 -14.08 11.35 4.18
C TRP A 21 -15.18 12.39 3.99
N LYS A 22 -15.42 13.22 5.01
CA LYS A 22 -16.24 14.43 4.87
C LYS A 22 -15.33 15.57 4.41
N GLU A 23 -15.21 15.78 3.11
CA GLU A 23 -14.97 17.14 2.62
C GLU A 23 -16.33 17.83 2.59
N ASN A 24 -16.54 18.78 3.50
CA ASN A 24 -17.62 19.78 3.50
C ASN A 24 -18.98 19.28 2.95
N ASP A 25 -19.81 18.74 3.84
CA ASP A 25 -21.27 18.55 3.72
C ASP A 25 -21.85 18.40 2.30
N GLU A 26 -21.56 17.31 1.57
CA GLU A 26 -22.58 16.60 0.76
C GLU A 26 -22.12 15.39 -0.09
N LYS A 27 -20.84 15.02 -0.15
CA LYS A 27 -20.44 13.83 -0.93
C LYS A 27 -19.60 12.82 -0.15
N ILE A 28 -20.20 11.65 0.08
CA ILE A 28 -19.47 10.44 0.43
C ILE A 28 -18.72 9.98 -0.83
N VAL A 29 -17.43 10.28 -0.91
CA VAL A 29 -16.55 9.77 -1.97
C VAL A 29 -16.22 8.32 -1.64
N LYS A 30 -16.64 7.39 -2.51
CA LYS A 30 -16.21 5.98 -2.43
C LYS A 30 -14.88 5.84 -3.13
N ASP A 31 -13.79 5.93 -2.37
CA ASP A 31 -12.46 5.62 -2.90
C ASP A 31 -12.17 4.12 -2.86
N LYS A 32 -11.61 3.62 -3.96
CA LYS A 32 -11.11 2.24 -4.04
C LYS A 32 -9.65 2.23 -3.59
N ILE A 33 -9.36 1.54 -2.50
CA ILE A 33 -8.00 1.36 -2.00
C ILE A 33 -7.52 -0.04 -2.39
N ILE A 34 -6.31 -0.11 -2.95
CA ILE A 34 -5.62 -1.38 -3.21
C ILE A 34 -4.50 -1.53 -2.17
N ILE A 35 -4.49 -2.66 -1.47
CA ILE A 35 -3.46 -2.98 -0.48
C ILE A 35 -2.62 -4.13 -1.01
N TYR A 36 -1.30 -3.95 -0.99
CA TYR A 36 -0.31 -5.00 -1.26
C TYR A 36 0.40 -5.36 0.03
N GLU A 37 0.46 -6.65 0.33
CA GLU A 37 1.16 -7.19 1.50
C GLU A 37 2.29 -8.11 1.06
N VAL A 38 3.45 -7.95 1.69
CA VAL A 38 4.63 -8.80 1.50
C VAL A 38 5.17 -9.21 2.86
N MET A 39 5.55 -10.48 2.98
CA MET A 39 6.38 -10.95 4.09
C MET A 39 7.83 -10.68 3.72
N ALA A 40 8.58 -10.06 4.63
CA ALA A 40 10.00 -9.75 4.43
C ALA A 40 10.75 -10.02 5.73
N ASP A 41 11.93 -10.64 5.61
CA ASP A 41 12.77 -10.96 6.77
C ASP A 41 13.29 -9.69 7.47
N ASP A 42 13.68 -8.69 6.67
CA ASP A 42 14.20 -7.40 7.14
C ASP A 42 13.53 -6.21 6.43
N LEU A 43 13.48 -5.07 7.12
CA LEU A 43 12.95 -3.82 6.58
C LEU A 43 14.08 -2.92 6.03
N ASP A 44 14.36 -3.04 4.73
CA ASP A 44 15.24 -2.13 4.00
C ASP A 44 14.53 -0.79 3.68
N ARG A 45 14.68 0.18 4.58
CA ARG A 45 14.02 1.49 4.47
C ARG A 45 14.41 2.28 3.21
N MET A 46 15.65 2.17 2.77
CA MET A 46 16.14 2.91 1.60
C MET A 46 15.48 2.38 0.33
N TRP A 47 15.40 1.07 0.21
CA TRP A 47 14.72 0.44 -0.91
C TRP A 47 13.22 0.77 -0.94
N TRP A 48 12.54 0.75 0.22
CA TRP A 48 11.12 1.10 0.30
C TRP A 48 10.85 2.57 -0.05
N ALA A 49 11.74 3.49 0.33
CA ALA A 49 11.63 4.90 -0.06
C ALA A 49 11.77 5.09 -1.58
N PHE A 50 12.73 4.40 -2.20
CA PHE A 50 12.88 4.42 -3.66
C PHE A 50 11.66 3.80 -4.36
N PHE A 51 11.19 2.65 -3.87
CA PHE A 51 10.04 1.96 -4.42
C PHE A 51 8.77 2.82 -4.32
N LYS A 52 8.54 3.51 -3.19
CA LYS A 52 7.45 4.48 -3.01
C LYS A 52 7.46 5.53 -4.13
N GLY A 53 8.57 6.27 -4.29
CA GLY A 53 8.64 7.35 -5.28
C GLY A 53 8.55 6.86 -6.72
N TYR A 54 9.00 5.64 -7.02
CA TYR A 54 8.81 5.02 -8.33
C TYR A 54 7.34 4.68 -8.60
N MET A 55 6.65 4.11 -7.61
CA MET A 55 5.24 3.71 -7.72
C MET A 55 4.30 4.92 -7.77
N GLU A 56 4.54 5.97 -6.99
CA GLU A 56 3.76 7.22 -7.02
C GLU A 56 3.76 7.83 -8.43
N LYS A 57 4.93 7.88 -9.07
CA LYS A 57 5.07 8.33 -10.46
C LYS A 57 4.38 7.40 -11.45
N LEU A 58 4.52 6.08 -11.28
CA LEU A 58 3.96 5.10 -12.20
C LEU A 58 2.43 5.08 -12.18
N PHE A 59 1.84 5.20 -10.99
CA PHE A 59 0.38 5.16 -10.80
C PHE A 59 -0.27 6.54 -10.79
N GLN A 60 0.52 7.61 -10.93
CA GLN A 60 0.04 9.00 -10.84
C GLN A 60 -0.75 9.24 -9.54
N GLN A 61 -0.24 8.71 -8.43
CA GLN A 61 -0.82 8.86 -7.10
C GLN A 61 -0.06 9.95 -6.34
N ASP A 62 -0.79 10.84 -5.66
CA ASP A 62 -0.19 11.92 -4.87
C ASP A 62 0.57 11.38 -3.66
N GLU A 63 0.11 10.28 -3.06
CA GLU A 63 0.77 9.64 -1.94
C GLU A 63 0.56 8.13 -1.90
N ILE A 64 1.63 7.37 -1.69
CA ILE A 64 1.58 5.96 -1.30
C ILE A 64 2.01 5.81 0.17
N VAL A 65 1.15 5.14 0.95
CA VAL A 65 1.45 4.79 2.34
C VAL A 65 2.11 3.41 2.40
N ILE A 66 3.30 3.35 2.99
CA ILE A 66 3.97 2.10 3.33
C ILE A 66 3.89 1.90 4.83
N ARG A 67 3.33 0.77 5.23
CA ARG A 67 3.25 0.33 6.63
C ARG A 67 4.09 -0.93 6.82
N ALA A 68 4.79 -1.01 7.95
CA ALA A 68 5.59 -2.16 8.31
C ALA A 68 5.26 -2.55 9.76
N SER A 69 4.97 -3.83 9.97
CA SER A 69 4.67 -4.42 11.28
C SER A 69 5.51 -5.69 11.43
N ARG A 70 6.05 -5.92 12.63
CA ARG A 70 6.68 -7.20 12.95
C ARG A 70 5.58 -8.25 13.11
N ILE A 71 5.73 -9.38 12.41
CA ILE A 71 4.82 -10.52 12.52
C ILE A 71 5.56 -11.64 13.24
N GLU A 72 4.94 -12.19 14.28
CA GLU A 72 5.41 -13.40 14.96
C GLU A 72 4.51 -14.56 14.55
N LEU A 73 5.11 -15.65 14.08
CA LEU A 73 4.42 -16.90 13.82
C LEU A 73 4.47 -17.72 15.12
N MET A 74 3.31 -17.98 15.72
CA MET A 74 3.16 -18.86 16.88
C MET A 74 2.96 -20.30 16.45
#